data_AF-A0A3L7Q1T8-F1
#
_entry.id   AF-A0A3L7Q1T8-F1
#
_cell.length_a   1.000
_cell.length_b   1.000
_cell.length_c   1.000
_cell.angle_alpha   90.00
_cell.angle_beta   90.00
_cell.angle_gamma   90.00
#
_symmetry.space_group_name_H-M   'P 1'
#
loop_
_entity.id
_entity.type
_entity.pdbx_description
1 polymer ?
#
loop_
_entity_poly.entity_id
_entity_poly.type
_entity_poly.pdbx_seq_one_letter_code
_entity_poly.pdbx_strand_id
1 'polypeptide(L)' 'MSADPQTPEPVKSEPSEIEKLAAQQDPGIIAEFWEFLRQEGKWWLIPILIVLLLLGVLAFLSTTGLAPFIYPVF' A
#
# COMPACT_ATOMS: atom_id res chain seq x y z
N MET A 1 -58.57 -32.80 -14.21
CA MET A 1 -58.28 -32.90 -12.76
C MET A 1 -57.37 -34.10 -12.58
N SER A 2 -56.11 -34.00 -12.23
CA SER A 2 -55.35 -32.88 -11.68
C SER A 2 -53.89 -33.21 -11.96
N ALA A 3 -53.18 -32.29 -12.60
CA ALA A 3 -51.73 -32.32 -12.65
C ALA A 3 -51.22 -32.38 -11.22
N ASP A 4 -50.35 -33.35 -10.92
CA ASP A 4 -49.61 -33.34 -9.67
C ASP A 4 -48.57 -32.21 -9.77
N PRO A 5 -48.51 -31.27 -8.82
CA PRO A 5 -47.65 -30.11 -8.90
C PRO A 5 -46.21 -30.54 -8.70
N GLN A 6 -45.36 -30.22 -9.67
CA GLN A 6 -43.90 -30.25 -9.58
C GLN A 6 -43.46 -29.73 -8.21
N THR A 7 -43.12 -30.65 -7.31
CA THR A 7 -42.51 -30.33 -6.03
C THR A 7 -41.10 -29.84 -6.35
N PRO A 8 -40.75 -28.57 -6.05
CA PRO A 8 -39.42 -28.07 -6.34
C PRO A 8 -38.43 -28.84 -5.46
N GLU A 9 -37.56 -29.64 -6.08
CA GLU A 9 -36.47 -30.29 -5.36
C GLU A 9 -35.61 -29.24 -4.64
N PRO A 10 -35.13 -29.53 -3.42
CA PRO A 10 -34.28 -28.60 -2.70
C PRO A 10 -32.96 -28.46 -3.47
N VAL A 11 -32.78 -27.32 -4.14
CA VAL A 11 -31.54 -26.95 -4.79
C VAL A 11 -30.45 -26.99 -3.72
N LYS A 12 -29.64 -28.04 -3.75
CA LYS A 12 -28.45 -28.18 -2.91
C LYS A 12 -27.55 -27.00 -3.23
N SER A 13 -27.54 -26.02 -2.35
CA SER A 13 -26.77 -24.79 -2.42
C SER A 13 -25.29 -25.10 -2.22
N GLU A 14 -24.68 -25.71 -3.23
CA GLU A 14 -23.24 -25.64 -3.38
C GLU A 14 -22.92 -24.18 -3.72
N PRO A 15 -22.05 -23.51 -2.93
CA PRO A 15 -21.73 -22.12 -3.17
C PRO A 15 -21.20 -22.01 -4.60
N SER A 16 -21.96 -21.27 -5.39
CA SER A 16 -21.73 -21.08 -6.82
C SER A 16 -20.32 -20.55 -7.05
N GLU A 17 -19.69 -20.91 -8.17
CA GLU A 17 -18.34 -20.39 -8.51
C GLU A 17 -18.29 -18.86 -8.48
N ILE A 18 -19.42 -18.21 -8.75
CA ILE A 18 -19.62 -16.77 -8.68
C ILE A 18 -19.47 -16.23 -7.25
N GLU A 19 -19.98 -16.93 -6.23
CA GLU A 19 -19.80 -16.57 -4.82
C GLU A 19 -18.36 -16.77 -4.35
N LYS A 20 -17.65 -17.77 -4.88
CA LYS A 20 -16.22 -17.96 -4.58
C LYS A 20 -15.33 -16.88 -5.20
N LEU A 21 -15.73 -16.34 -6.35
CA LEU A 21 -15.05 -15.21 -6.98
C LEU A 21 -15.33 -13.90 -6.23
N ALA A 22 -16.56 -13.69 -5.75
CA ALA A 22 -16.90 -12.53 -4.92
C ALA A 22 -16.28 -12.59 -3.50
N ALA A 23 -16.00 -13.79 -3.00
CA ALA A 23 -15.28 -14.00 -1.74
C ALA A 23 -13.76 -13.81 -1.87
N GLN A 24 -13.20 -13.74 -3.09
CA GLN A 24 -11.83 -13.28 -3.28
C GLN A 24 -11.81 -11.79 -2.99
N GLN A 25 -11.37 -11.45 -1.78
CA GLN A 25 -11.19 -10.08 -1.34
C GLN A 25 -10.26 -9.39 -2.34
N ASP A 26 -10.82 -8.41 -3.07
CA ASP A 26 -10.01 -7.49 -3.85
C ASP A 26 -8.96 -6.89 -2.90
N PRO A 27 -7.67 -7.05 -3.19
CA PRO A 27 -6.65 -6.35 -2.42
C PRO A 27 -7.00 -4.88 -2.49
N GLY A 28 -7.37 -4.29 -1.36
CA GLY A 28 -7.94 -2.93 -1.36
C GLY A 28 -7.00 -1.95 -2.08
N ILE A 29 -7.58 -0.90 -2.66
CA ILE A 29 -6.87 0.12 -3.47
C ILE A 29 -5.58 0.62 -2.80
N ILE A 30 -5.55 0.71 -1.46
CA ILE A 30 -4.37 1.10 -0.69
C ILE A 30 -3.22 0.08 -0.80
N ALA A 31 -3.52 -1.22 -0.76
CA ALA A 31 -2.54 -2.29 -0.90
C ALA A 31 -1.97 -2.32 -2.33
N GLU A 32 -2.82 -2.22 -3.34
CA GLU A 32 -2.38 -2.10 -4.74
C GLU A 32 -1.53 -0.84 -4.97
N PHE A 33 -1.93 0.29 -4.40
CA PHE A 33 -1.17 1.54 -4.49
C PHE A 33 0.20 1.42 -3.82
N TRP A 34 0.28 0.75 -2.67
CA TRP A 34 1.54 0.49 -1.98
C TRP A 34 2.45 -0.47 -2.76
N GLU A 35 1.88 -1.50 -3.37
CA GLU A 35 2.57 -2.42 -4.28
C GLU A 35 3.12 -1.65 -5.50
N PHE A 36 2.33 -0.72 -6.06
CA PHE A 36 2.71 0.13 -7.19
C PHE A 36 3.85 1.10 -6.84
N LEU A 37 3.73 1.81 -5.72
CA LEU A 37 4.79 2.65 -5.14
C LEU A 37 6.09 1.87 -4.89
N ARG A 38 5.96 0.61 -4.48
CA ARG A 38 7.11 -0.28 -4.23
C ARG A 38 7.74 -0.81 -5.52
N GLN A 39 6.97 -0.96 -6.59
CA GLN A 39 7.46 -1.37 -7.92
C GLN A 39 8.17 -0.20 -8.63
N GLU A 40 7.57 0.97 -8.67
CA GLU A 40 8.08 2.17 -9.38
C GLU A 40 9.10 2.96 -8.51
N GLY A 41 8.88 3.02 -7.20
CA GLY A 41 9.54 3.98 -6.32
C GLY A 41 10.87 3.53 -5.74
N LYS A 42 11.31 2.27 -5.84
CA LYS A 42 12.57 1.85 -5.18
C LYS A 42 13.80 2.60 -5.68
N TRP A 43 13.87 2.95 -6.96
CA TRP A 43 15.04 3.66 -7.49
C TRP A 43 14.92 5.18 -7.43
N TRP A 44 13.70 5.74 -7.37
CA TRP A 44 13.45 7.18 -7.30
C TRP A 44 13.20 7.72 -5.88
N LEU A 45 12.65 6.91 -4.98
CA LEU A 45 12.38 7.26 -3.59
C LEU A 45 13.66 7.20 -2.74
N ILE A 46 14.56 6.26 -3.04
CA ILE A 46 15.85 6.13 -2.38
C ILE A 46 16.68 7.43 -2.46
N PRO A 47 16.92 8.06 -3.63
CA PRO A 47 17.70 9.30 -3.68
C PRO A 47 17.03 10.45 -2.90
N ILE A 48 15.69 10.54 -2.93
CA ILE A 48 14.95 11.55 -2.14
C ILE A 48 15.15 11.31 -0.64
N LEU A 49 15.00 10.06 -0.18
CA LEU A 49 15.23 9.68 1.22
C LEU A 49 16.67 9.96 1.67
N ILE A 50 17.66 9.69 0.81
CA ILE A 50 19.07 9.98 1.10
C ILE A 50 19.29 11.48 1.30
N VAL A 51 18.76 12.33 0.41
CA VAL A 51 18.87 13.79 0.55
C VAL A 51 18.15 14.27 1.81
N LEU A 52 16.96 13.74 2.10
CA LEU A 52 16.21 14.09 3.31
C LEU A 52 16.99 13.71 4.59
N LEU A 53 17.60 12.53 4.59
CA LEU A 53 18.46 12.07 5.68
C LEU A 53 19.69 12.97 5.82
N LEU A 54 20.35 13.31 4.70
CA LEU A 54 21.49 14.23 4.69
C LEU A 54 21.12 15.59 5.27
N LEU A 55 19.97 16.14 4.87
CA LEU A 55 19.45 17.41 5.40
C LEU A 55 19.12 17.31 6.88
N GLY A 56 18.51 16.20 7.33
CA GLY A 56 18.23 15.96 8.74
C GLY A 56 19.49 15.88 9.59
N VAL A 57 20.50 15.13 9.12
CA VAL A 57 21.82 15.04 9.75
C VAL A 57 22.48 16.41 9.77
N LEU A 58 22.48 17.14 8.66
CA LEU A 58 23.09 18.46 8.56
C LEU A 58 22.39 19.48 9.49
N ALA A 59 21.06 19.44 9.56
CA ALA A 59 20.28 20.27 10.47
C ALA A 59 20.60 19.95 11.94
N PHE A 60 20.73 18.67 12.27
CA PHE A 60 21.13 18.21 13.60
C PHE A 60 22.56 18.63 13.95
N LEU A 61 23.51 18.48 13.03
CA LEU A 61 24.89 18.94 13.22
C LEU A 61 24.97 20.48 13.31
N SER A 62 24.13 21.19 12.58
CA SER A 62 24.02 22.65 12.63
C SER A 62 23.56 23.14 14.02
N THR A 63 22.60 22.46 14.65
CA THR A 63 22.16 22.78 16.02
C THR A 63 23.18 22.39 17.09
N THR A 64 24.07 21.43 16.81
CA THR A 64 25.10 20.95 17.77
C THR A 64 26.34 21.86 17.85
N GLY A 65 26.33 23.05 17.26
CA GLY A 65 27.38 24.06 17.47
C GLY A 65 28.46 24.14 16.39
N LEU A 66 28.15 23.79 15.14
CA LEU A 66 28.99 24.11 13.98
C LEU A 66 28.72 25.52 13.41
N ALA A 67 27.66 26.19 13.89
CA ALA A 67 27.31 27.57 13.54
C ALA A 67 28.45 28.61 13.67
N PRO A 68 29.41 28.53 14.62
CA PRO A 68 30.52 29.49 14.71
C PRO A 68 31.77 29.11 13.89
N PHE A 69 31.81 27.94 13.22
CA PHE A 69 33.01 27.48 12.50
C PHE A 69 32.89 27.46 10.98
N ILE A 70 31.68 27.65 10.43
CA ILE A 70 31.46 27.86 8.98
C ILE A 70 31.92 29.28 8.55
N TYR A 71 32.20 30.17 9.50
CA TYR A 71 32.96 31.41 9.28
C TYR A 71 33.77 31.81 10.51
N PRO A 72 35.06 31.45 10.60
CA PRO A 72 36.03 32.35 11.20
C PRO A 72 36.36 33.38 10.11
N VAL A 73 35.64 34.50 10.11
CA VAL A 73 36.13 35.73 9.46
C VAL A 73 37.33 36.18 10.28
N PHE A 74 38.49 35.59 10.00
CA PHE A 74 39.79 36.17 10.29
C PHE A 74 40.39 36.60 8.95
#